data_AF-I7EF53-F1
#
_entry.id   AF-I7EF53-F1
#
_cell.length_a   1.000
_cell.length_b   1.000
_cell.length_c   1.000
_cell.angle_alpha   90.00
_cell.angle_beta   90.00
_cell.angle_gamma   90.00
#
_symmetry.space_group_name_H-M   'P 1'
#
loop_
_entity.id
_entity.type
_entity.pdbx_description
1 polymer ?
#
loop_
_entity_poly.entity_id
_entity_poly.type
_entity_poly.pdbx_seq_one_letter_code
_entity_poly.pdbx_strand_id
1 'polypeptide(L)'
;MDRNNFQFKDSSAARTYISGIAYQYDNPEHMMEFLRACDIVCAALVRNLLYECRYRRIQRGCLSGESGSNDDIQSDCVEMRDSYVMSYQEFTKAKDRLQKIVGKLKIPY
;
A
#
# COMPACT_ATOMS: atom_id res chain seq x y z
N MET A 1 -11.42 -3.03 -16.14
CA MET A 1 -10.24 -3.16 -15.27
C MET A 1 -9.78 -4.60 -15.36
N ASP A 2 -8.66 -4.84 -16.03
CA ASP A 2 -8.12 -6.19 -16.19
C ASP A 2 -7.72 -6.78 -14.84
N ARG A 3 -8.30 -7.94 -14.51
CA ARG A 3 -8.06 -8.71 -13.27
C ARG A 3 -6.69 -9.41 -13.25
N ASN A 4 -5.80 -9.12 -14.19
CA ASN A 4 -4.56 -9.86 -14.42
C ASN A 4 -3.28 -9.23 -13.84
N ASN A 5 -3.34 -8.07 -13.17
CA ASN A 5 -2.13 -7.37 -12.73
C ASN A 5 -1.66 -7.62 -11.28
N PHE A 6 -2.25 -8.58 -10.57
CA PHE A 6 -1.75 -9.06 -9.27
C PHE A 6 -1.16 -10.48 -9.34
N GLN A 7 -0.88 -11.00 -10.55
CA GLN A 7 0.01 -12.16 -10.64
C GLN A 7 1.39 -11.72 -10.16
N PHE A 8 1.83 -12.29 -9.05
CA PHE A 8 3.21 -12.21 -8.59
C PHE A 8 4.11 -12.64 -9.75
N LYS A 9 4.68 -11.66 -10.46
CA LYS A 9 5.73 -11.89 -11.46
C LYS A 9 6.80 -12.74 -10.79
N ASP A 10 7.08 -13.87 -11.41
CA ASP A 10 8.10 -14.87 -11.12
C ASP A 10 8.85 -14.67 -9.78
N SER A 11 8.48 -15.46 -8.77
CA SER A 11 9.15 -15.48 -7.45
C SER A 11 10.67 -15.66 -7.55
N SER A 12 11.18 -16.24 -8.64
CA SER A 12 12.62 -16.36 -8.89
C SER A 12 13.27 -14.99 -9.14
N ALA A 13 12.68 -14.15 -9.99
CA ALA A 13 13.22 -12.84 -10.34
C ALA A 13 13.28 -11.89 -9.13
N ALA A 14 12.23 -11.90 -8.29
CA ALA A 14 12.21 -11.12 -7.05
C ALA A 14 13.31 -11.59 -6.07
N ARG A 15 13.50 -12.91 -5.92
CA ARG A 15 14.57 -13.46 -5.08
C ARG A 15 15.95 -13.08 -5.63
N THR A 16 16.18 -13.21 -6.93
CA THR A 16 17.46 -12.86 -7.57
C THR A 16 17.79 -11.38 -7.37
N TYR A 17 16.81 -10.49 -7.52
CA TYR A 17 16.99 -9.06 -7.26
C TYR A 17 17.35 -8.78 -5.79
N ILE A 18 16.60 -9.36 -4.85
CA ILE A 18 16.86 -9.22 -3.41
C ILE A 18 18.25 -9.76 -3.04
N SER A 19 18.64 -10.92 -3.56
CA SER A 19 19.98 -11.49 -3.35
C SER A 19 21.06 -10.59 -3.94
N GLY A 20 20.86 -10.04 -5.14
CA GLY A 20 21.79 -9.12 -5.77
C GLY A 20 22.03 -7.84 -4.96
N ILE A 21 20.99 -7.32 -4.31
CA ILE A 21 21.12 -6.22 -3.35
C ILE A 21 21.83 -6.70 -2.08
N ALA A 22 21.42 -7.83 -1.51
CA ALA A 22 21.96 -8.33 -0.25
C ALA A 22 23.48 -8.58 -0.31
N TYR A 23 24.00 -9.05 -1.46
CA TYR A 23 25.44 -9.23 -1.66
C TYR A 23 26.25 -7.93 -1.65
N GLN A 24 25.61 -6.76 -1.71
CA GLN A 24 26.27 -5.46 -1.62
C GLN A 24 26.49 -5.00 -0.17
N TYR A 25 25.97 -5.75 0.82
CA TYR A 25 26.03 -5.37 2.24
C TYR A 25 26.69 -6.45 3.08
N ASP A 26 27.81 -6.09 3.72
CA ASP A 26 28.50 -6.95 4.70
C ASP A 26 27.70 -7.09 6.01
N ASN A 27 26.88 -6.09 6.34
CA ASN A 27 26.03 -6.12 7.53
C ASN A 27 24.60 -6.58 7.18
N PRO A 28 24.16 -7.77 7.61
CA PRO A 28 22.81 -8.27 7.35
C PRO A 28 21.71 -7.40 7.98
N GLU A 29 22.01 -6.60 9.01
CA GLU A 29 21.04 -5.70 9.63
C GLU A 29 20.56 -4.60 8.69
N HIS A 30 21.43 -4.10 7.81
CA HIS A 30 21.04 -3.12 6.79
C HIS A 30 20.03 -3.71 5.81
N MET A 31 20.24 -4.96 5.40
CA MET A 31 19.31 -5.65 4.51
C MET A 31 17.98 -5.94 5.22
N MET A 32 18.01 -6.33 6.50
CA MET A 32 16.80 -6.48 7.29
C MET A 32 16.03 -5.18 7.46
N GLU A 33 16.71 -4.04 7.65
CA GLU A 33 16.08 -2.72 7.74
C GLU A 33 15.33 -2.37 6.44
N PHE A 34 15.96 -2.61 5.28
CA PHE A 34 15.33 -2.40 3.97
C PHE A 34 14.12 -3.31 3.75
N LEU A 35 14.27 -4.62 3.96
CA LEU A 35 13.18 -5.58 3.76
C LEU A 35 11.97 -5.28 4.65
N ARG A 36 12.19 -4.96 5.93
CA ARG A 36 11.12 -4.54 6.84
C ARG A 36 10.42 -3.27 6.35
N ALA A 37 11.16 -2.32 5.78
CA ALA A 37 10.56 -1.11 5.22
C ALA A 37 9.70 -1.41 3.99
N CYS A 38 10.15 -2.30 3.10
CA CYS A 38 9.35 -2.81 1.97
C CYS A 38 8.05 -3.46 2.45
N ASP A 39 8.13 -4.35 3.44
CA ASP A 39 6.95 -5.05 3.98
C ASP A 39 5.91 -4.07 4.57
N ILE A 40 6.38 -3.07 5.32
CA ILE A 40 5.50 -2.03 5.89
C ILE A 40 4.81 -1.23 4.77
N VAL A 41 5.54 -0.86 3.71
CA VAL A 41 4.97 -0.15 2.55
C VAL A 41 3.93 -1.01 1.85
N CYS A 42 4.21 -2.29 1.62
CA CYS A 42 3.28 -3.23 1.01
C CYS A 42 2.00 -3.37 1.85
N ALA A 43 2.13 -3.54 3.17
CA ALA A 43 0.98 -3.63 4.07
C ALA A 43 0.13 -2.35 4.05
N ALA A 44 0.77 -1.17 4.11
CA ALA A 44 0.07 0.11 4.06
C ALA A 44 -0.62 0.34 2.70
N LEU A 45 0.01 -0.06 1.60
CA LEU A 45 -0.57 0.01 0.26
C LEU A 45 -1.82 -0.87 0.14
N VAL A 46 -1.75 -2.12 0.59
CA VAL A 46 -2.90 -3.04 0.59
C VAL A 46 -4.05 -2.45 1.40
N ARG A 47 -3.76 -1.92 2.60
CA ARG A 47 -4.76 -1.24 3.43
C ARG A 47 -5.41 -0.08 2.67
N ASN A 48 -4.62 0.81 2.08
CA ASN A 48 -5.11 1.96 1.32
C ASN A 48 -6.01 1.54 0.14
N LEU A 49 -5.59 0.55 -0.64
CA LEU A 49 -6.38 0.04 -1.78
C LEU A 49 -7.72 -0.57 -1.32
N LEU A 50 -7.74 -1.26 -0.17
CA LEU A 50 -8.98 -1.81 0.40
C LEU A 50 -9.96 -0.70 0.80
N TYR A 51 -9.48 0.34 1.49
CA TYR A 51 -10.33 1.48 1.86
C TYR A 51 -10.81 2.26 0.63
N GLU A 52 -9.96 2.44 -0.37
CA GLU A 52 -10.34 3.06 -1.64
C GLU A 52 -11.46 2.28 -2.33
N CYS A 53 -11.33 0.94 -2.42
CA CYS A 53 -12.36 0.09 -3.00
C CYS A 53 -13.69 0.18 -2.24
N ARG A 54 -13.65 0.18 -0.90
CA ARG A 54 -14.84 0.32 -0.04
C ARG A 54 -15.48 1.69 -0.21
N TYR A 55 -14.70 2.77 -0.16
CA TYR A 55 -15.18 4.14 -0.36
C TYR A 55 -15.88 4.30 -1.72
N ARG A 56 -15.25 3.82 -2.81
CA ARG A 56 -15.86 3.86 -4.16
C ARG A 56 -17.16 3.05 -4.24
N ARG A 57 -17.28 1.94 -3.51
CA ARG A 57 -18.50 1.14 -3.48
C ARG A 57 -19.63 1.89 -2.77
N ILE A 58 -19.35 2.46 -1.60
CA ILE A 58 -20.33 3.26 -0.84
C ILE A 58 -20.74 4.48 -1.68
N GLN A 59 -19.80 5.20 -2.28
CA GLN A 59 -20.09 6.34 -3.16
C GLN A 59 -21.03 5.98 -4.32
N ARG A 60 -20.87 4.79 -4.92
CA ARG A 60 -21.78 4.31 -5.98
C ARG A 60 -23.17 3.93 -5.43
N GLY A 61 -23.24 3.37 -4.22
CA GLY A 61 -24.50 3.15 -3.50
C GLY A 61 -25.22 4.47 -3.21
N CYS A 62 -24.48 5.47 -2.69
CA CYS A 62 -24.94 6.84 -2.46
C CYS A 62 -25.54 7.45 -3.77
N LEU A 63 -24.99 7.13 -4.96
CA LEU A 63 -25.46 7.63 -6.27
C LEU A 63 -26.61 6.83 -6.92
N SER A 64 -26.83 5.57 -6.52
CA SER A 64 -27.81 4.67 -7.16
C SER A 64 -29.18 4.67 -6.47
N GLY A 65 -29.34 5.38 -5.35
CA GLY A 65 -30.63 5.53 -4.68
C GLY A 65 -31.14 4.26 -3.99
N GLU A 66 -30.26 3.27 -3.74
CA GLU A 66 -30.62 2.03 -3.05
C GLU A 66 -30.88 2.28 -1.55
N SER A 67 -32.15 2.58 -1.24
CA SER A 67 -32.90 2.26 -0.01
C SER A 67 -32.15 2.23 1.34
N GLY A 68 -31.56 3.37 1.73
CA GLY A 68 -31.25 3.71 3.11
C GLY A 68 -31.71 5.15 3.40
N SER A 69 -31.86 5.52 4.66
CA SER A 69 -32.00 6.93 5.05
C SER A 69 -30.82 7.69 4.46
N ASN A 70 -31.08 8.78 3.72
CA ASN A 70 -30.03 9.59 3.09
C ASN A 70 -28.98 10.06 4.11
N ASP A 71 -29.38 10.25 5.37
CA ASP A 71 -28.50 10.70 6.44
C ASP A 71 -27.54 9.59 6.91
N ASP A 72 -27.99 8.34 6.99
CA ASP A 72 -27.16 7.19 7.37
C ASP A 72 -26.13 6.89 6.28
N ILE A 73 -26.58 6.90 5.02
CA ILE A 73 -25.72 6.71 3.85
C ILE A 73 -24.67 7.82 3.76
N GLN A 74 -25.04 9.07 4.04
CA GLN A 74 -24.12 10.19 4.05
C GLN A 74 -23.09 10.07 5.18
N SER A 75 -23.49 9.64 6.37
CA SER A 75 -22.57 9.38 7.49
C SER A 75 -21.53 8.30 7.12
N ASP A 76 -21.98 7.16 6.59
CA ASP A 76 -21.09 6.08 6.13
C ASP A 76 -20.15 6.54 4.99
N CYS A 77 -20.66 7.35 4.06
CA CYS A 77 -19.88 7.96 2.98
C CYS A 77 -18.75 8.85 3.58
N VAL A 78 -19.01 9.62 4.65
CA VAL A 78 -18.02 10.47 5.35
C VAL A 78 -17.01 9.66 6.15
N GLU A 79 -17.46 8.72 6.99
CA GLU A 79 -16.57 7.90 7.82
C GLU A 79 -15.59 7.07 6.96
N MET A 80 -16.09 6.53 5.84
CA MET A 80 -15.26 5.76 4.92
C MET A 80 -14.26 6.64 4.17
N ARG A 81 -14.64 7.87 3.80
CA ARG A 81 -13.72 8.86 3.22
C ARG A 81 -12.57 9.14 4.17
N ASP A 82 -12.88 9.41 5.43
CA ASP A 82 -11.87 9.76 6.43
C ASP A 82 -10.94 8.57 6.70
N SER A 83 -11.49 7.36 6.76
CA SER A 83 -10.71 6.12 6.85
C SER A 83 -9.77 5.93 5.66
N TYR A 84 -10.25 6.20 4.44
CA TYR A 84 -9.42 6.18 3.23
C TYR A 84 -8.28 7.21 3.29
N VAL A 85 -8.59 8.47 3.63
CA VAL A 85 -7.60 9.54 3.76
C VAL A 85 -6.53 9.20 4.79
N MET A 86 -6.92 8.67 5.96
CA MET A 86 -5.98 8.22 6.97
C MET A 86 -5.07 7.11 6.45
N SER A 87 -5.63 6.11 5.78
CA SER A 87 -4.83 5.00 5.20
C SER A 87 -3.86 5.49 4.10
N TYR A 88 -4.25 6.50 3.33
CA TYR A 88 -3.39 7.13 2.32
C TYR A 88 -2.21 7.88 2.96
N GLN A 89 -2.46 8.60 4.06
CA GLN A 89 -1.41 9.26 4.83
C GLN A 89 -0.42 8.26 5.44
N GLU A 90 -0.91 7.15 5.99
CA GLU A 90 -0.05 6.06 6.49
C GLU A 90 0.83 5.47 5.39
N PHE A 91 0.25 5.18 4.22
CA PHE A 91 0.98 4.70 3.05
C PHE A 91 2.06 5.69 2.61
N THR A 92 1.72 6.99 2.55
CA THR A 92 2.68 8.04 2.17
C THR A 92 3.85 8.11 3.16
N LYS A 93 3.56 8.09 4.47
CA LYS A 93 4.61 8.07 5.50
C LYS A 93 5.51 6.83 5.42
N ALA A 94 4.93 5.65 5.14
CA ALA A 94 5.70 4.43 4.95
C ALA A 94 6.61 4.53 3.72
N LYS A 95 6.08 5.07 2.61
CA LYS A 95 6.84 5.29 1.37
C LYS A 95 8.01 6.26 1.59
N ASP A 96 7.78 7.37 2.28
CA ASP A 96 8.83 8.34 2.59
C ASP A 96 9.93 7.71 3.46
N ARG A 97 9.54 6.86 4.42
CA ARG A 97 10.49 6.10 5.25
C ARG A 97 11.33 5.14 4.42
N LEU A 98 10.71 4.40 3.49
CA LEU A 98 11.43 3.52 2.57
C LEU A 98 12.43 4.33 1.71
N GLN A 99 12.03 5.47 1.17
CA GLN A 99 12.92 6.34 0.39
C GLN A 99 14.14 6.81 1.20
N LYS A 100 13.94 7.17 2.47
CA LYS A 100 15.05 7.52 3.37
C LYS A 100 15.99 6.35 3.60
N ILE A 101 15.48 5.14 3.77
CA ILE A 101 16.29 3.93 3.96
C ILE A 101 17.06 3.59 2.68
N VAL A 102 16.41 3.64 1.51
CA VAL A 102 17.07 3.46 0.22
C VAL A 102 18.20 4.47 0.02
N GLY A 103 17.97 5.75 0.35
CA GLY A 103 19.00 6.78 0.28
C GLY A 103 20.15 6.56 1.26
N LYS A 104 19.85 6.20 2.52
CA LYS A 104 20.84 5.86 3.56
C LYS A 104 21.72 4.69 3.13
N LEU A 105 21.11 3.65 2.57
CA LEU A 105 21.78 2.42 2.18
C LEU A 105 22.40 2.48 0.78
N LYS A 106 22.11 3.52 -0.01
CA LYS A 106 22.55 3.67 -1.41
C LYS A 106 22.14 2.48 -2.30
N ILE A 107 20.93 1.95 -2.09
CA ILE A 107 20.42 0.83 -2.89
C ILE A 107 20.24 1.30 -4.35
N PRO A 108 20.82 0.60 -5.34
CA PRO A 108 20.67 0.97 -6.75
C PRO A 108 19.24 0.68 -7.27
N TYR A 109 18.69 1.63 -8.04
CA TYR A 109 17.38 1.54 -8.68
C TYR A 109 17.47 0.93 -10.08
#